data_AF-A0A0X8V8U8-F1
#
_entry.id   AF-A0A0X8V8U8-F1
#
_cell.length_a   1.000
_cell.length_b   1.000
_cell.length_c   1.000
_cell.angle_alpha   90.00
_cell.angle_beta   90.00
_cell.angle_gamma   90.00
#
_symmetry.space_group_name_H-M   'P 1'
#
loop_
_entity.id
_entity.type
_entity.pdbx_description
1 polymer ?
#
loop_
_entity_poly.entity_id
_entity_poly.type
_entity_poly.pdbx_seq_one_letter_code
_entity_poly.pdbx_strand_id
1 'polypeptide(L)'
;MSLNCDIVKDLVALYHDGVASEASESAVETHLKECKSCRNYYKQYGNTQPASLKFDVNASGDYGELAKHMRIRRLWMLVSALAYVSASLCAFIMLFMRIRKK
;
A
#
# COMPACT_ATOMS: atom_id res chain seq x y z
N MET A 1 11.73 34.70 21.13
CA MET A 1 12.77 33.65 20.98
C MET A 1 12.80 33.29 19.51
N SER A 2 13.90 33.55 18.82
CA SER A 2 14.05 33.12 17.42
C SER A 2 14.19 31.60 17.39
N LEU A 3 13.40 30.92 16.54
CA LEU A 3 13.51 29.47 16.34
C LEU A 3 14.95 29.11 15.92
N ASN A 4 15.44 27.92 16.28
CA ASN A 4 16.76 27.47 15.82
C ASN A 4 16.73 27.18 14.31
N CYS A 5 17.80 27.54 13.60
CA CYS A 5 17.94 27.32 12.16
C CYS A 5 17.75 25.85 11.75
N ASP A 6 18.21 24.90 12.58
CA ASP A 6 18.09 23.47 12.27
C ASP A 6 16.62 23.02 12.31
N ILE A 7 15.87 23.47 13.31
CA ILE A 7 14.43 23.23 13.43
C ILE A 7 13.69 23.83 12.23
N VAL A 8 14.06 25.03 11.79
CA VAL A 8 13.46 25.64 10.61
C VAL A 8 13.71 24.79 9.37
N LYS A 9 14.93 24.29 9.16
CA LYS A 9 15.25 23.43 8.01
C LYS A 9 14.47 22.12 8.01
N ASP A 10 14.24 21.52 9.18
CA ASP A 10 13.43 20.31 9.33
C ASP A 10 11.95 20.56 8.99
N LEU A 11 11.45 21.76 9.36
CA LEU A 11 10.07 22.16 9.12
C LEU A 11 9.83 22.72 7.71
N VAL A 12 10.87 22.97 6.90
CA VAL A 12 10.74 23.60 5.57
C VAL A 12 9.80 22.82 4.65
N ALA A 13 9.81 21.49 4.68
CA ALA A 13 8.90 20.68 3.88
C ALA A 13 7.44 20.88 4.28
N LEU A 14 7.14 20.78 5.58
CA LEU A 14 5.79 20.95 6.11
C LEU A 14 5.26 22.37 5.92
N TYR A 15 6.13 23.37 6.07
CA TYR A 15 5.84 24.78 5.82
C TYR A 15 5.57 25.04 4.33
N HIS A 16 6.40 24.48 3.44
CA HIS A 16 6.22 24.58 2.00
C HIS A 16 4.92 23.93 1.53
N ASP A 17 4.57 22.78 2.11
CA ASP A 17 3.37 22.01 1.75
C ASP A 17 2.09 22.53 2.44
N GLY A 18 2.21 23.54 3.31
CA GLY A 18 1.07 24.16 3.99
C GLY A 18 0.37 23.26 5.02
N VAL A 19 1.06 22.24 5.54
CA VAL A 19 0.53 21.26 6.51
C VAL A 19 1.08 21.46 7.91
N ALA A 20 1.94 22.45 8.11
CA ALA A 20 2.43 22.83 9.44
C ALA A 20 1.29 23.40 10.30
N SER A 21 1.38 23.21 11.61
CA SER A 21 0.47 23.90 12.55
C SER A 21 0.68 25.42 12.51
N GLU A 22 -0.36 26.20 12.78
CA GLU A 22 -0.31 27.68 12.77
C GLU A 22 0.83 28.25 13.63
N ALA A 23 1.06 27.65 14.82
CA ALA A 23 2.16 28.04 15.71
C ALA A 23 3.54 27.81 15.08
N SER A 24 3.70 26.69 14.35
CA SER A 24 4.95 26.37 13.66
C SER A 24 5.14 27.25 12.42
N GLU A 25 4.05 27.51 11.68
CA GLU A 25 4.05 28.36 10.50
C GLU A 25 4.49 29.79 10.84
N SER A 26 3.87 30.41 11.85
CA SER A 26 4.23 31.75 12.30
C SER A 26 5.70 31.83 12.74
N ALA A 27 6.19 30.85 13.49
CA ALA A 27 7.55 30.85 13.99
C ALA A 27 8.59 30.66 12.88
N VAL A 28 8.30 29.83 11.88
CA VAL A 28 9.13 29.67 10.67
C VAL A 28 9.12 30.97 9.85
N GLU A 29 7.95 31.59 9.64
CA GLU A 29 7.83 32.84 8.88
C GLU A 29 8.64 33.98 9.53
N THR A 30 8.52 34.16 10.85
CA THR A 30 9.33 35.14 11.60
C THR A 30 10.82 34.87 11.43
N HIS A 31 11.26 33.61 11.56
CA HIS A 31 12.66 33.26 11.40
C HIS A 31 13.15 33.51 9.96
N LEU A 32 12.37 33.17 8.94
CA LEU A 32 12.73 33.44 7.55
C LEU A 32 12.85 34.94 7.26
N LYS A 33 12.10 35.81 7.96
CA LYS A 33 12.21 37.27 7.87
C LYS A 33 13.52 37.81 8.46
N GLU A 34 14.07 37.17 9.49
CA GLU A 34 15.29 37.63 10.18
C GLU A 34 16.57 36.94 9.66
N CYS A 35 16.47 35.68 9.25
CA CYS A 35 17.62 34.84 8.95
C CYS A 35 17.85 34.67 7.44
N LYS A 36 18.90 35.32 6.91
CA LYS A 36 19.25 35.25 5.48
C LYS A 36 19.66 33.85 5.01
N SER A 37 20.32 33.05 5.86
CA SER A 37 20.75 31.70 5.51
C SER A 37 19.56 30.76 5.31
N CYS A 38 18.61 30.75 6.24
CA CYS A 38 17.37 29.96 6.15
C CYS A 38 16.50 30.40 4.97
N ARG A 39 16.44 31.71 4.66
CA ARG A 39 15.73 32.20 3.48
C ARG A 39 16.34 31.71 2.17
N ASN A 40 17.67 31.66 2.08
CA ASN A 40 18.35 31.10 0.92
C ASN A 40 18.12 29.59 0.81
N TYR A 41 18.14 28.88 1.94
CA TYR A 41 17.81 27.46 1.98
C TYR A 41 16.39 27.17 1.47
N TYR A 42 15.40 27.94 1.94
CA TYR A 42 14.00 27.81 1.49
C TYR A 42 13.84 28.04 -0.02
N LYS A 43 14.54 29.05 -0.57
CA LYS A 43 14.56 29.27 -2.03
C LYS A 43 15.15 28.10 -2.81
N GLN A 44 16.22 27.49 -2.29
CA GLN A 44 16.82 26.30 -2.90
C GLN A 44 15.89 25.10 -2.82
N TYR A 45 15.17 24.95 -1.70
CA TYR A 45 14.17 23.91 -1.51
C TYR A 45 13.06 24.00 -2.57
N GLY A 46 12.46 25.18 -2.78
CA GLY A 46 11.41 25.37 -3.80
C GLY A 46 11.90 25.22 -5.25
N ASN A 47 13.18 25.49 -5.52
CA ASN A 47 13.79 25.26 -6.84
C ASN A 47 14.20 23.82 -7.08
N THR A 48 14.31 23.01 -6.02
CA THR A 48 14.48 21.58 -6.14
C THR A 48 13.14 21.04 -6.58
N GLN A 49 12.94 20.93 -7.91
CA GLN A 49 11.83 20.16 -8.45
C GLN A 49 11.77 18.87 -7.64
N PRO A 50 10.62 18.50 -7.06
CA PRO A 50 10.50 17.19 -6.46
C PRO A 50 10.93 16.25 -7.57
N ALA A 51 12.02 15.52 -7.35
CA ALA A 51 12.35 14.38 -8.19
C ALA A 51 11.03 13.66 -8.27
N SER A 52 10.43 13.64 -9.46
CA SER A 52 9.08 13.13 -9.63
C SER A 52 9.17 11.69 -9.19
N LEU A 53 8.81 11.46 -7.93
CA LEU A 53 8.58 10.14 -7.40
C LEU A 53 7.41 9.74 -8.25
N LYS A 54 7.71 9.01 -9.33
CA LYS A 54 6.75 8.20 -10.04
C LYS A 54 6.30 7.20 -8.99
N PHE A 55 5.38 7.65 -8.15
CA PHE A 55 4.62 6.80 -7.29
C PHE A 55 3.70 6.07 -8.26
N ASP A 56 4.23 4.98 -8.81
CA ASP A 56 3.44 4.06 -9.58
C ASP A 56 2.41 3.48 -8.61
N VAL A 57 1.24 4.11 -8.57
CA VAL A 57 0.04 3.58 -7.90
C VAL A 57 -0.32 2.20 -8.47
N ASN A 58 0.20 1.88 -9.66
CA ASN A 58 0.08 0.58 -10.31
C ASN A 58 1.17 -0.44 -9.88
N ALA A 59 2.20 -0.03 -9.13
CA ALA A 59 3.25 -0.93 -8.60
C ALA A 59 2.84 -1.60 -7.28
N SER A 60 1.80 -1.11 -6.60
CA SER A 60 1.06 -1.95 -5.66
C SER A 60 0.29 -2.97 -6.49
N GLY A 61 0.93 -4.12 -6.72
CA GLY A 61 0.52 -5.14 -7.67
C GLY A 61 -0.98 -5.37 -7.66
N ASP A 62 -1.55 -5.51 -8.86
CA ASP A 62 -2.96 -5.71 -9.11
C ASP A 62 -3.56 -6.73 -8.13
N TYR A 63 -4.14 -6.23 -7.04
CA TYR A 63 -4.77 -7.04 -6.00
C TYR A 63 -5.92 -7.88 -6.59
N GLY A 64 -6.42 -7.50 -7.77
CA GLY A 64 -7.42 -8.25 -8.53
C GLY A 64 -6.88 -9.57 -9.10
N GLU A 65 -5.63 -9.61 -9.55
CA GLU A 65 -5.03 -10.79 -10.17
C GLU A 65 -4.71 -11.89 -9.13
N LEU A 66 -4.20 -11.47 -7.96
CA LEU A 66 -4.02 -12.35 -6.80
C LEU A 66 -5.36 -12.91 -6.28
N ALA A 67 -6.41 -12.09 -6.24
CA ALA A 67 -7.74 -12.53 -5.81
C ALA A 67 -8.36 -13.56 -6.77
N LYS A 68 -8.11 -13.44 -8.08
CA LYS A 68 -8.62 -14.35 -9.11
C LYS A 68 -8.04 -15.76 -8.96
N HIS A 69 -6.73 -15.88 -8.73
CA HIS A 69 -6.06 -17.17 -8.53
C HIS A 69 -6.59 -17.91 -7.30
N MET A 70 -6.88 -17.20 -6.20
CA MET A 70 -7.45 -17.81 -5.00
C MET A 70 -8.87 -18.36 -5.22
N ARG A 71 -9.72 -17.66 -5.98
CA ARG A 71 -11.08 -18.13 -6.31
C ARG A 71 -11.07 -19.37 -7.19
N ILE A 72 -10.23 -19.38 -8.23
CA ILE A 72 -10.08 -20.53 -9.13
C ILE A 72 -9.57 -21.75 -8.36
N ARG A 73 -8.56 -21.60 -7.50
CA ARG A 73 -8.03 -22.71 -6.70
C ARG A 73 -9.08 -23.33 -5.76
N ARG A 74 -9.94 -22.51 -5.12
CA ARG A 74 -11.05 -23.02 -4.30
C ARG A 74 -12.05 -23.84 -5.12
N LEU A 75 -12.38 -23.40 -6.33
CA LEU A 75 -13.30 -24.14 -7.20
C LEU A 75 -12.73 -25.50 -7.62
N TRP A 76 -11.45 -25.57 -8.00
CA TRP A 76 -10.81 -26.84 -8.32
C TRP A 76 -10.78 -27.81 -7.14
N MET A 77 -10.55 -27.31 -5.91
CA MET A 77 -10.60 -28.16 -4.72
C MET A 77 -12.00 -28.76 -4.51
N LEU A 78 -13.06 -27.97 -4.64
CA LEU A 78 -14.44 -28.46 -4.52
C LEU A 78 -14.80 -29.49 -5.59
N VAL A 79 -14.46 -29.21 -6.86
CA VAL A 79 -14.70 -30.13 -7.98
C VAL A 79 -13.98 -31.46 -7.75
N SER A 80 -12.71 -31.41 -7.30
CA SER A 80 -11.97 -32.63 -6.99
C SER A 80 -12.64 -33.44 -5.88
N ALA A 81 -13.06 -32.80 -4.79
CA ALA A 81 -13.70 -33.48 -3.67
C ALA A 81 -15.02 -34.16 -4.08
N LEU A 82 -15.85 -33.46 -4.87
CA LEU A 82 -17.09 -34.04 -5.39
C LEU A 82 -16.83 -35.25 -6.30
N ALA A 83 -15.82 -35.17 -7.15
CA ALA A 83 -15.42 -36.28 -8.01
C ALA A 83 -14.92 -37.51 -7.22
N TYR A 84 -14.16 -37.30 -6.13
CA TYR A 84 -13.73 -38.38 -5.26
C TYR A 84 -14.91 -39.07 -4.54
N VAL A 85 -15.85 -38.28 -4.02
CA VAL A 85 -17.04 -38.82 -3.33
C VAL A 85 -17.91 -39.61 -4.29
N SER A 86 -18.14 -39.09 -5.50
CA SER A 86 -18.97 -39.77 -6.51
C SER A 86 -18.34 -41.08 -6.99
N ALA A 87 -17.03 -41.11 -7.26
CA ALA A 87 -16.32 -42.32 -7.65
C ALA A 87 -16.36 -43.38 -6.54
N SER A 88 -16.15 -42.97 -5.28
CA SER A 88 -16.19 -43.86 -4.12
C SER A 88 -17.57 -44.47 -3.92
N LEU A 89 -18.64 -43.68 -4.06
CA LEU A 89 -20.01 -44.15 -3.96
C LEU A 89 -20.35 -45.15 -5.07
N CYS A 90 -19.96 -44.86 -6.31
CA CYS A 90 -20.15 -45.77 -7.45
C CYS A 90 -19.44 -47.12 -7.22
N ALA A 91 -18.20 -47.10 -6.74
CA ALA A 91 -17.47 -48.32 -6.41
C ALA A 91 -18.17 -49.13 -5.32
N PHE A 92 -18.67 -48.47 -4.26
CA PHE A 92 -19.41 -49.12 -3.19
C PHE A 92 -20.70 -49.78 -3.69
N ILE A 93 -21.46 -49.09 -4.54
CA ILE A 93 -22.68 -49.65 -5.16
C ILE A 93 -22.35 -50.86 -6.03
N MET A 94 -21.29 -50.80 -6.85
CA MET A 94 -20.86 -51.94 -7.67
C MET A 94 -20.45 -53.14 -6.83
N LEU A 95 -19.74 -52.93 -5.71
CA LEU A 95 -19.40 -54.00 -4.77
C LEU A 95 -20.64 -54.60 -4.12
N PHE A 96 -21.59 -53.75 -3.70
CA PHE A 96 -22.84 -54.20 -3.10
C PHE A 96 -23.69 -55.02 -4.08
N MET A 97 -23.82 -54.57 -5.33
CA MET A 97 -24.49 -55.33 -6.39
C MET A 97 -23.79 -56.66 -6.68
N ARG A 98 -22.46 -56.69 -6.65
CA ARG A 98 -21.68 -57.92 -6.84
C ARG A 98 -21.88 -58.91 -5.69
N ILE A 99 -21.98 -58.45 -4.45
CA ILE A 99 -22.26 -59.29 -3.28
C ILE A 99 -23.68 -59.86 -3.34
N ARG A 100 -24.69 -59.06 -3.69
CA ARG A 100 -26.08 -59.53 -3.80
C ARG A 100 -26.34 -60.51 -4.94
N LYS A 101 -25.51 -60.51 -5.98
CA LYS A 101 -25.63 -61.42 -7.12
C LYS A 101 -25.02 -62.80 -6.85
N LYS A 102 -24.24 -62.95 -5.78
CA LYS A 102 -23.60 -64.21 -5.38
C LYS A 102 -24.42 -64.90 -4.29
#